data_AF-A0A8J3YSH1-F1
#
_entry.id   AF-A0A8J3YSH1-F1
#
_cell.length_a   1.000
_cell.length_b   1.000
_cell.length_c   1.000
_cell.angle_alpha   90.00
_cell.angle_beta   90.00
_cell.angle_gamma   90.00
#
_symmetry.space_group_name_H-M   'P 1'
#
loop_
_entity.id
_entity.type
_entity.pdbx_description
1 polymer ?
#
loop_
_entity_poly.entity_id
_entity_poly.type
_entity_poly.pdbx_seq_one_letter_code
_entity_poly.pdbx_strand_id
1 'polypeptide(L)'
;MSLDREAAGRIADEHLRRWRTGTTYGELVQRDLHRSTVDSEVTEGGTTYRVSATVWREQGDPAMVMTVKVKRAGGGLFSRSVLRQGRMHPDGTYVDGL
;
A
#
# COMPACT_ATOMS: atom_id res chain seq x y z
N MET A 1 19.60 1.46 11.40
CA MET A 1 18.61 1.19 10.32
C MET A 1 19.11 1.86 9.05
N SER A 2 18.90 1.28 7.86
CA SER A 2 19.33 1.92 6.60
C SER A 2 18.35 3.02 6.20
N LEU A 3 18.84 4.22 5.85
CA LEU A 3 18.03 5.37 5.40
C LEU A 3 16.99 4.99 4.32
N ASP A 4 17.36 4.08 3.40
CA ASP A 4 16.46 3.57 2.36
C ASP A 4 15.22 2.85 2.91
N ARG A 5 15.34 2.17 4.06
CA ARG A 5 14.22 1.44 4.68
C ARG A 5 13.28 2.40 5.40
N GLU A 6 13.82 3.47 5.99
CA GLU A 6 13.02 4.50 6.65
C GLU A 6 12.24 5.32 5.62
N ALA A 7 12.89 5.74 4.53
CA ALA A 7 12.22 6.42 3.41
C ALA A 7 11.13 5.53 2.78
N ALA A 8 11.46 4.27 2.45
CA ALA A 8 10.47 3.33 1.91
C ALA A 8 9.30 3.07 2.88
N GLY A 9 9.55 3.08 4.20
CA GLY A 9 8.52 3.03 5.23
C GLY A 9 7.58 4.23 5.18
N ARG A 10 8.14 5.45 5.20
CA ARG A 10 7.34 6.69 5.10
C ARG A 10 6.49 6.73 3.83
N ILE A 11 7.07 6.37 2.68
CA ILE A 11 6.34 6.32 1.40
C ILE A 11 5.17 5.33 1.48
N ALA A 12 5.38 4.16 2.09
CA ALA A 12 4.34 3.15 2.24
C ALA A 12 3.22 3.63 3.18
N ASP A 13 3.59 4.19 4.33
CA ASP A 13 2.66 4.73 5.33
C ASP A 13 1.84 5.90 4.74
N GLU A 14 2.46 6.77 3.93
CA GLU A 14 1.75 7.85 3.26
C GLU A 14 0.73 7.33 2.24
N HIS A 15 1.05 6.28 1.48
CA HIS A 15 0.09 5.67 0.55
C HIS A 15 -1.10 5.04 1.29
N LEU A 16 -0.85 4.33 2.40
CA LEU A 16 -1.93 3.82 3.26
C LEU A 16 -2.81 4.96 3.77
N ARG A 17 -2.20 6.04 4.27
CA ARG A 17 -2.93 7.23 4.74
C ARG A 17 -3.79 7.85 3.65
N ARG A 18 -3.25 8.03 2.44
CA ARG A 18 -3.99 8.59 1.29
C ARG A 18 -5.18 7.72 0.91
N TRP A 19 -5.02 6.41 0.92
CA TRP A 19 -6.13 5.48 0.66
C TRP A 19 -7.21 5.56 1.74
N ARG A 20 -6.80 5.57 3.02
CA ARG A 20 -7.73 5.73 4.15
C ARG A 20 -8.58 6.98 4.04
N THR A 21 -7.99 8.11 3.65
CA THR A 21 -8.70 9.41 3.61
C THR A 21 -9.38 9.71 2.29
N GLY A 22 -8.91 9.10 1.19
CA GLY A 22 -9.32 9.43 -0.18
C GLY A 22 -10.17 8.37 -0.86
N THR A 23 -10.53 7.29 -0.17
CA THR A 23 -11.37 6.22 -0.73
C THR A 23 -12.29 5.67 0.35
N THR A 24 -13.55 5.43 0.00
CA THR A 24 -14.54 4.82 0.91
C THR A 24 -14.72 3.34 0.64
N TYR A 25 -15.22 2.60 1.63
CA TYR A 25 -15.55 1.18 1.47
C TYR A 25 -16.54 0.97 0.31
N GLY A 26 -17.57 1.82 0.20
CA GLY A 26 -18.58 1.74 -0.86
C GLY A 26 -17.99 1.84 -2.27
N GLU A 27 -17.05 2.77 -2.49
CA GLU A 27 -16.34 2.91 -3.78
C GLU A 27 -15.51 1.67 -4.12
N LEU A 28 -14.89 1.04 -3.12
CA LEU A 28 -14.09 -0.18 -3.32
C LEU A 28 -14.97 -1.38 -3.66
N VAL A 29 -16.13 -1.51 -3.01
CA VAL A 29 -17.10 -2.57 -3.30
C VAL A 29 -17.74 -2.40 -4.67
N GLN A 30 -18.10 -1.16 -5.05
CA GLN A 30 -18.66 -0.89 -6.38
C GLN A 30 -17.69 -1.23 -7.51
N ARG A 31 -16.38 -1.11 -7.27
CA ARG A 31 -15.35 -1.50 -8.24
C ARG A 31 -15.15 -3.01 -8.35
N ASP A 32 -15.90 -3.82 -7.59
CA ASP A 32 -15.84 -5.29 -7.51
C ASP A 32 -14.41 -5.85 -7.54
N LEU A 33 -13.55 -5.25 -6.71
CA LEU A 33 -12.11 -5.53 -6.73
C LEU A 33 -11.81 -6.89 -6.12
N HIS A 34 -11.77 -7.93 -6.97
CA HIS A 34 -11.21 -9.23 -6.59
C HIS A 34 -9.73 -9.09 -6.23
N ARG A 35 -8.99 -8.34 -7.05
CA ARG A 35 -7.63 -7.86 -6.79
C ARG A 35 -7.27 -6.80 -7.83
N SER A 36 -6.76 -5.66 -7.41
CA SER A 36 -6.23 -4.64 -8.32
C SER A 36 -4.90 -4.11 -7.80
N THR A 37 -3.93 -3.98 -8.69
CA THR A 37 -2.60 -3.45 -8.37
C THR A 37 -2.35 -2.19 -9.18
N VAL A 38 -1.95 -1.12 -8.49
CA VAL A 38 -1.47 0.12 -9.09
C VAL A 38 0.00 0.27 -8.77
N ASP A 39 0.82 0.40 -9.81
CA ASP A 39 2.23 0.72 -9.68
C ASP A 39 2.46 2.22 -9.88
N SER A 40 3.35 2.79 -9.07
CA SER A 40 3.81 4.17 -9.21
C SER A 40 5.29 4.28 -8.84
N GLU A 41 5.91 5.40 -9.19
CA GLU A 41 7.28 5.72 -8.81
C GLU A 41 7.32 7.02 -8.00
N VAL A 42 8.14 7.05 -6.95
CA VAL A 42 8.31 8.19 -6.06
C VAL A 42 9.80 8.44 -5.87
N THR A 43 10.23 9.69 -6.07
CA THR A 43 11.62 10.08 -5.82
C THR A 43 11.70 10.84 -4.49
N GLU A 44 12.49 10.32 -3.55
CA GLU A 44 12.75 10.94 -2.24
C GLU A 44 14.26 11.00 -2.00
N GLY A 45 14.78 12.18 -1.65
CA GLY A 45 16.21 12.37 -1.37
C GLY A 45 17.14 11.95 -2.52
N GLY A 46 16.71 12.12 -3.78
CA GLY A 46 17.47 11.72 -4.97
C GLY A 46 17.46 10.22 -5.27
N THR A 47 16.71 9.42 -4.51
CA THR A 47 16.51 7.99 -4.77
C THR A 47 15.09 7.76 -5.29
N THR A 48 14.95 7.05 -6.41
CA THR A 48 13.65 6.63 -6.93
C THR A 48 13.24 5.29 -6.31
N TYR A 49 12.00 5.22 -5.87
CA TYR A 49 11.36 4.04 -5.29
C TYR A 49 10.15 3.66 -6.16
N ARG A 50 10.01 2.37 -6.44
CA ARG A 50 8.80 1.80 -7.03
C ARG A 50 7.84 1.39 -5.92
N VAL A 51 6.62 1.87 -6.01
CA VAL A 51 5.50 1.57 -5.12
C VAL A 51 4.53 0.68 -5.88
N SER A 52 4.12 -0.42 -5.26
CA SER A 52 3.07 -1.30 -5.76
C SER A 52 1.97 -1.37 -4.70
N ALA A 53 0.84 -0.71 -4.95
CA ALA A 53 -0.33 -0.72 -4.09
C ALA A 53 -1.33 -1.74 -4.63
N THR A 54 -1.59 -2.81 -3.88
CA THR A 54 -2.57 -3.84 -4.24
C THR A 54 -3.77 -3.72 -3.31
N VAL A 55 -4.98 -3.66 -3.85
CA VAL A 55 -6.24 -3.68 -3.10
C VAL A 55 -7.03 -4.92 -3.48
N TRP A 56 -7.60 -5.62 -2.50
CA TRP A 56 -8.42 -6.80 -2.73
C TRP A 56 -9.42 -7.01 -1.60
N ARG A 57 -10.41 -7.87 -1.85
CA ARG A 57 -11.27 -8.44 -0.81
C ARG A 57 -10.73 -9.81 -0.42
N GLU A 58 -10.59 -10.06 0.88
CA GLU A 58 -10.22 -11.38 1.37
C GLU A 58 -11.44 -12.32 1.37
N GLN A 59 -11.25 -13.58 0.99
CA GLN A 59 -12.37 -14.52 0.87
C GLN A 59 -12.94 -14.83 2.26
N GLY A 60 -14.23 -14.58 2.46
CA GLY A 60 -14.91 -14.79 3.74
C GLY A 60 -14.75 -13.64 4.74
N ASP A 61 -14.01 -12.57 4.40
CA ASP A 61 -13.94 -11.35 5.18
C ASP A 61 -14.57 -10.21 4.36
N PRO A 62 -15.59 -9.49 4.88
CA PRO A 62 -16.17 -8.38 4.15
C PRO A 62 -15.20 -7.19 4.02
N ALA A 63 -14.09 -7.16 4.77
CA ALA A 63 -13.14 -6.06 4.71
C ALA A 63 -12.33 -6.02 3.39
N MET A 64 -11.99 -4.79 2.98
CA MET A 64 -11.06 -4.53 1.90
C MET A 64 -9.65 -4.41 2.47
N VAL A 65 -8.69 -5.11 1.88
CA VAL A 65 -7.29 -5.08 2.27
C VAL A 65 -6.52 -4.27 1.23
N MET A 66 -5.66 -3.35 1.68
CA MET A 66 -4.64 -2.74 0.84
C MET A 66 -3.26 -3.05 1.36
N THR A 67 -2.40 -3.51 0.46
CA THR A 67 -0.98 -3.72 0.73
C THR A 67 -0.14 -2.85 -0.18
N VAL A 68 0.76 -2.10 0.42
CA VAL A 68 1.71 -1.22 -0.26
C VAL A 68 3.09 -1.82 -0.10
N LYS A 69 3.70 -2.16 -1.24
CA LYS A 69 5.09 -2.62 -1.31
C LYS A 69 5.94 -1.50 -1.91
N VAL A 70 6.99 -1.10 -1.20
CA VAL A 70 7.94 -0.08 -1.67
C VAL A 70 9.32 -0.70 -1.78
N LYS A 71 9.97 -0.51 -2.93
CA LYS A 71 11.35 -0.96 -3.17
C LYS A 71 12.10 0.10 -3.96
N ARG A 72 13.41 0.17 -3.81
CA ARG A 72 14.26 1.06 -4.62
C ARG A 72 14.18 0.66 -6.10
N ALA A 73 13.95 1.63 -6.98
CA ALA A 73 13.97 1.43 -8.42
C ALA A 73 15.42 1.16 -8.87
N GLY A 74 15.63 0.13 -9.70
CA GLY A 74 16.97 -0.26 -10.17
C GLY A 74 17.87 -0.97 -9.15
N GLY A 75 17.37 -1.32 -7.96
CA GLY A 75 18.11 -2.15 -7.02
C GLY A 75 18.21 -3.61 -7.50
N GLY A 76 19.39 -4.22 -7.39
CA GLY A 76 19.60 -5.63 -7.75
C GLY A 76 18.68 -6.60 -7.01
N LEU A 77 18.74 -7.90 -7.36
CA LEU A 77 17.88 -8.99 -6.87
C LEU A 77 17.73 -9.12 -5.34
N PHE A 78 18.55 -8.40 -4.56
CA PHE A 78 18.54 -8.38 -3.08
C PHE A 78 18.03 -7.06 -2.47
N SER A 79 17.43 -6.15 -3.25
CA SER A 79 16.88 -4.90 -2.70
C SER A 79 15.77 -5.22 -1.70
N ARG A 80 16.00 -4.83 -0.44
CA ARG A 80 15.03 -5.01 0.65
C ARG A 80 13.82 -4.14 0.36
N SER A 81 12.67 -4.76 0.16
CA SER A 81 11.40 -4.05 0.06
C SER A 81 10.79 -3.83 1.44
N VAL A 82 10.09 -2.72 1.61
CA VAL A 82 9.16 -2.51 2.74
C VAL A 82 7.77 -2.90 2.29
N LEU A 83 7.06 -3.63 3.16
CA LEU A 83 5.65 -3.97 3.01
C LEU A 83 4.89 -3.32 4.15
N ARG A 84 3.77 -2.69 3.82
CA ARG A 84 2.77 -2.19 4.76
C ARG A 84 1.40 -2.61 4.30
N GLN A 85 0.51 -2.82 5.26
CA GLN A 85 -0.83 -3.28 4.99
C GLN A 85 -1.81 -2.57 5.91
N GLY A 86 -2.99 -2.27 5.37
CA GLY A 86 -4.12 -1.76 6.12
C GLY A 86 -5.42 -2.39 5.65
N ARG A 87 -6.44 -2.33 6.48
CA ARG A 87 -7.74 -2.95 6.24
C ARG A 87 -8.86 -1.95 6.48
N MET A 88 -9.82 -1.90 5.57
CA MET A 88 -11.03 -1.08 5.65
C MET A 88 -12.25 -1.96 5.78
N HIS A 89 -12.98 -1.80 6.87
CA HIS A 89 -14.17 -2.56 7.20
C HIS A 89 -15.44 -1.90 6.62
N PRO A 90 -16.55 -2.66 6.50
CA PRO A 90 -17.81 -2.14 5.96
C PRO A 90 -18.42 -0.98 6.76
N ASP A 91 -18.11 -0.91 8.06
CA ASP A 91 -18.52 0.17 8.97
C ASP A 91 -17.68 1.45 8.81
N GLY A 92 -16.70 1.45 7.90
CA GLY A 92 -15.77 2.55 7.68
C GLY A 92 -14.58 2.54 8.63
N THR A 93 -14.48 1.57 9.55
CA THR A 93 -13.33 1.43 10.43
C THR A 93 -12.10 1.04 9.62
N TYR A 94 -10.96 1.67 9.96
CA TYR A 94 -9.68 1.42 9.32
C TYR A 94 -8.66 0.91 10.33
N VAL A 95 -7.97 -0.19 10.00
CA VAL A 95 -6.95 -0.81 10.83
C VAL A 95 -5.62 -0.84 10.09
N ASP A 96 -4.59 -0.22 10.68
CA ASP A 96 -3.19 -0.26 10.22
C ASP A 96 -2.47 -1.50 10.78
N GLY A 97 -1.59 -2.12 9.99
CA GLY A 97 -0.56 -3.04 10.50
C GLY A 97 -1.01 -4.49 10.71
N LEU A 98 -1.48 -5.15 9.65
CA LEU A 98 -1.62 -6.61 9.61
C LEU A 98 -0.25 -7.33 9.65
#